data_AF-X1I920-F1
#
_entry.id   AF-X1I920-F1
#
_cell.length_a   1.000
_cell.length_b   1.000
_cell.length_c   1.000
_cell.angle_alpha   90.00
_cell.angle_beta   90.00
_cell.angle_gamma   90.00
#
_symmetry.space_group_name_H-M   'P 1'
#
loop_
_entity.id
_entity.type
_entity.pdbx_description
1 polymer ?
#
loop_
_entity_poly.entity_id
_entity_poly.type
_entity_poly.pdbx_seq_one_letter_code
_entity_poly.pdbx_strand_id
1 'polypeptide(L)'
;KSNEIYKEIEKLSSITSGITSQMRMAVTSARKANNAASTGMEVSLSTLDKMNEIYEGSKISSATSRKLEEDSIKTEEILNLISDISEQTNILALNAAIEAARVGEYGRGFAVVAEEIRKLALESANSVERVSQLINSTRDGIKEVAKMIDEDAKKAGDGKILVDKSEKDFEQISKTVTLVTTLINQVNESTGEQNEGTKKLVSVVEKIASIASDTAASSEEVSASIEEQTA
;
A
#
# COMPACT_ATOMS: atom_id res chain seq x y z
N LYS A 1 -9.90 -18.95 62.01
CA LYS A 1 -8.61 -18.22 61.98
C LYS A 1 -7.52 -18.94 61.20
N SER A 2 -6.89 -20.04 61.66
CA SER A 2 -5.84 -20.72 60.86
C SER A 2 -6.35 -21.18 59.47
N ASN A 3 -7.57 -21.76 59.43
CA ASN A 3 -8.22 -22.20 58.20
C ASN A 3 -8.56 -21.04 57.21
N GLU A 4 -8.73 -19.82 57.69
CA GLU A 4 -8.98 -18.65 56.83
C GLU A 4 -7.69 -18.16 56.16
N ILE A 5 -6.56 -18.26 56.86
CA ILE A 5 -5.25 -17.87 56.30
C ILE A 5 -4.84 -18.83 55.19
N TYR A 6 -5.02 -20.14 55.38
CA TYR A 6 -4.77 -21.13 54.31
C TYR A 6 -5.62 -20.85 53.06
N LYS A 7 -6.90 -20.52 53.25
CA LYS A 7 -7.81 -20.18 52.15
C LYS A 7 -7.36 -18.94 51.36
N GLU A 8 -6.85 -17.91 52.03
CA GLU A 8 -6.30 -16.72 51.34
C GLU A 8 -4.97 -17.01 50.64
N ILE A 9 -4.12 -17.87 51.19
CA ILE A 9 -2.89 -18.32 50.52
C ILE A 9 -3.23 -19.13 49.26
N GLU A 10 -4.19 -20.07 49.32
CA GLU A 10 -4.65 -20.81 48.14
C GLU A 10 -5.19 -19.88 47.05
N LYS A 11 -5.95 -18.86 47.45
CA LYS A 11 -6.46 -17.83 46.54
C LYS A 11 -5.32 -17.03 45.90
N LEU A 12 -4.29 -16.63 46.67
CA LEU A 12 -3.10 -15.96 46.13
C LEU A 12 -2.37 -16.85 45.11
N SER A 13 -2.17 -18.13 45.42
CA SER A 13 -1.57 -19.10 44.49
C SER A 13 -2.36 -19.24 43.20
N SER A 14 -3.70 -19.31 43.30
CA SER A 14 -4.61 -19.35 42.15
C SER A 14 -4.49 -18.10 41.28
N ILE A 15 -4.48 -16.90 41.88
CA ILE A 15 -4.30 -15.63 41.17
C ILE A 15 -2.95 -15.58 40.44
N THR A 16 -1.87 -15.99 41.12
CA THR A 16 -0.51 -16.02 40.58
C THR A 16 -0.40 -16.94 39.35
N SER A 17 -1.04 -18.12 39.42
CA SER A 17 -1.15 -19.04 38.29
C SER A 17 -1.97 -18.43 37.14
N GLY A 18 -3.08 -17.75 37.45
CA GLY A 18 -3.90 -17.01 36.49
C GLY A 18 -3.12 -15.92 35.76
N ILE A 19 -2.31 -15.13 36.47
CA ILE A 19 -1.43 -14.11 35.90
C ILE A 19 -0.41 -14.75 34.96
N THR A 20 0.24 -15.84 35.38
CA THR A 20 1.22 -16.57 34.55
C THR A 20 0.60 -17.04 33.23
N SER A 21 -0.63 -17.57 33.27
CA SER A 21 -1.36 -17.96 32.07
C SER A 21 -1.64 -16.77 31.14
N GLN A 22 -2.11 -15.65 31.70
CA GLN A 22 -2.34 -14.42 30.95
C GLN A 22 -1.06 -13.88 30.31
N MET A 23 0.08 -13.93 31.02
CA MET A 23 1.37 -13.51 30.47
C MET A 23 1.79 -14.36 29.27
N ARG A 24 1.59 -15.69 29.29
CA ARG A 24 1.87 -16.55 28.13
C ARG A 24 1.03 -16.19 26.91
N MET A 25 -0.25 -15.87 27.12
CA MET A 25 -1.11 -15.38 26.05
C MET A 25 -0.61 -14.03 25.52
N ALA A 26 -0.22 -13.11 26.41
CA ALA A 26 0.31 -11.81 26.04
C ALA A 26 1.59 -11.91 25.21
N VAL A 27 2.54 -12.80 25.56
CA VAL A 27 3.74 -13.07 24.75
C VAL A 27 3.36 -13.57 23.35
N THR A 28 2.41 -14.48 23.27
CA THR A 28 1.95 -15.04 21.99
C THR A 28 1.33 -13.95 21.12
N SER A 29 0.50 -13.09 21.69
CA SER A 29 -0.11 -11.95 21.01
C SER A 29 0.94 -10.92 20.56
N ALA A 30 1.89 -10.58 21.43
CA ALA A 30 3.01 -9.70 21.09
C ALA A 30 3.81 -10.25 19.89
N ARG A 31 4.17 -11.53 19.91
CA ARG A 31 4.88 -12.18 18.80
C ARG A 31 4.09 -12.13 17.49
N LYS A 32 2.78 -12.39 17.53
CA LYS A 32 1.90 -12.29 16.36
C LYS A 32 1.86 -10.86 15.82
N ALA A 33 1.75 -9.86 16.69
CA ALA A 33 1.77 -8.45 16.30
C ALA A 33 3.10 -8.05 15.65
N ASN A 34 4.24 -8.49 16.20
CA ASN A 34 5.55 -8.21 15.60
C ASN A 34 5.70 -8.84 14.22
N ASN A 35 5.26 -10.09 14.06
CA ASN A 35 5.31 -10.77 12.76
C ASN A 35 4.41 -10.04 11.73
N ALA A 36 3.20 -9.66 12.12
CA ALA A 36 2.30 -8.90 11.25
C ALA A 36 2.91 -7.55 10.84
N ALA A 37 3.55 -6.83 11.77
CA ALA A 37 4.25 -5.58 11.47
C ALA A 37 5.44 -5.80 10.52
N SER A 38 6.23 -6.85 10.73
CA SER A 38 7.36 -7.19 9.85
C SER A 38 6.90 -7.54 8.43
N THR A 39 5.84 -8.35 8.29
CA THR A 39 5.26 -8.66 6.98
C THR A 39 4.64 -7.43 6.33
N GLY A 40 3.98 -6.56 7.12
CA GLY A 40 3.45 -5.29 6.63
C GLY A 40 4.54 -4.36 6.10
N MET A 41 5.69 -4.32 6.77
CA MET A 41 6.88 -3.57 6.31
C MET A 41 7.43 -4.11 4.99
N GLU A 42 7.55 -5.44 4.86
CA GLU A 42 8.03 -6.08 3.62
C GLU A 42 7.09 -5.79 2.43
N VAL A 43 5.77 -5.88 2.64
CA VAL A 43 4.78 -5.55 1.61
C VAL A 43 4.83 -4.06 1.27
N SER A 44 5.06 -3.18 2.25
CA SER A 44 5.21 -1.74 2.04
C SER A 44 6.41 -1.43 1.14
N LEU A 45 7.56 -2.03 1.41
CA LEU A 45 8.76 -1.90 0.57
C LEU A 45 8.52 -2.38 -0.86
N SER A 46 7.88 -3.55 -1.04
CA SER A 46 7.53 -4.04 -2.37
C SER A 46 6.55 -3.11 -3.09
N THR A 47 5.61 -2.50 -2.35
CA THR A 47 4.68 -1.51 -2.91
C THR A 47 5.41 -0.24 -3.33
N LEU A 48 6.42 0.20 -2.57
CA LEU A 48 7.27 1.34 -2.93
C LEU A 48 7.99 1.12 -4.25
N ASP A 49 8.56 -0.07 -4.45
CA ASP A 49 9.22 -0.44 -5.70
C ASP A 49 8.25 -0.38 -6.88
N LYS A 50 7.03 -0.91 -6.70
CA LYS A 50 5.98 -0.83 -7.73
C LYS A 50 5.54 0.60 -8.03
N MET A 51 5.47 1.47 -7.03
CA MET A 51 5.19 2.89 -7.27
C MET A 51 6.31 3.58 -8.05
N ASN A 52 7.58 3.24 -7.79
CA ASN A 52 8.70 3.75 -8.58
C ASN A 52 8.66 3.23 -10.03
N GLU A 53 8.32 1.95 -10.24
CA GLU A 53 8.11 1.39 -11.59
C GLU A 53 7.01 2.12 -12.36
N ILE A 54 5.87 2.41 -11.72
CA ILE A 54 4.77 3.18 -12.34
C ILE A 54 5.24 4.59 -12.69
N TYR A 55 5.99 5.24 -11.81
CA TYR A 55 6.49 6.59 -12.03
C TYR A 55 7.46 6.66 -13.23
N GLU A 56 8.42 5.74 -13.31
CA GLU A 56 9.34 5.67 -14.46
C GLU A 56 8.62 5.26 -15.74
N GLY A 57 7.66 4.32 -15.67
CA GLY A 57 6.81 3.97 -16.80
C GLY A 57 6.02 5.17 -17.33
N SER A 58 5.46 5.99 -16.43
CA SER A 58 4.73 7.21 -16.78
C SER A 58 5.64 8.23 -17.47
N LYS A 59 6.88 8.38 -17.00
CA LYS A 59 7.87 9.26 -17.64
C LYS A 59 8.21 8.83 -19.07
N ILE A 60 8.40 7.54 -19.29
CA ILE A 60 8.64 6.98 -20.63
C ILE A 60 7.41 7.21 -21.52
N SER A 61 6.21 6.89 -21.05
CA SER A 61 4.97 7.10 -21.81
C SER A 61 4.72 8.57 -22.14
N SER A 62 5.07 9.49 -21.24
CA SER A 62 4.99 10.93 -21.49
C SER A 62 5.94 11.34 -22.63
N ALA A 63 7.18 10.85 -22.62
CA ALA A 63 8.14 11.10 -23.70
C ALA A 63 7.67 10.54 -25.05
N THR A 64 7.11 9.32 -25.05
CA THR A 64 6.52 8.71 -26.27
C THR A 64 5.34 9.52 -26.78
N SER A 65 4.46 10.00 -25.90
CA SER A 65 3.29 10.82 -26.28
C SER A 65 3.72 12.13 -26.93
N ARG A 66 4.76 12.80 -26.39
CA ARG A 66 5.32 14.02 -27.01
C ARG A 66 5.90 13.74 -28.39
N LYS A 67 6.62 12.62 -28.56
CA LYS A 67 7.15 12.23 -29.85
C LYS A 67 6.03 11.98 -30.88
N LEU A 68 4.95 11.31 -30.48
CA LEU A 68 3.78 11.11 -31.35
C LEU A 68 3.09 12.41 -31.72
N GLU A 69 3.05 13.40 -30.81
CA GLU A 69 2.54 14.73 -31.11
C GLU A 69 3.42 15.44 -32.15
N GLU A 70 4.76 15.40 -32.00
CA GLU A 70 5.71 15.96 -32.97
C GLU A 70 5.58 15.29 -34.35
N ASP A 71 5.46 13.96 -34.40
CA ASP A 71 5.30 13.23 -35.65
C ASP A 71 3.93 13.50 -36.32
N SER A 72 2.89 13.77 -35.52
CA SER A 72 1.58 14.20 -36.04
C SER A 72 1.66 15.58 -36.68
N ILE A 73 2.39 16.53 -36.08
CA ILE A 73 2.62 17.88 -36.64
C ILE A 73 3.37 17.78 -37.97
N LYS A 74 4.44 16.98 -38.05
CA LYS A 74 5.17 16.77 -39.32
C LYS A 74 4.28 16.15 -40.40
N THR A 75 3.38 15.24 -40.01
CA THR A 75 2.43 14.64 -40.95
C THR A 75 1.45 15.68 -41.49
N GLU A 76 0.98 16.59 -40.64
CA GLU A 76 0.13 17.73 -41.04
C GLU A 76 0.86 18.67 -42.02
N GLU A 77 2.14 18.96 -41.80
CA GLU A 77 2.97 19.74 -42.75
C GLU A 77 3.06 19.08 -44.13
N ILE A 78 3.22 17.75 -44.18
CA ILE A 78 3.25 16.99 -45.44
C ILE A 78 1.89 17.03 -46.14
N LEU A 79 0.79 16.89 -45.38
CA LEU A 79 -0.56 16.97 -45.93
C LEU A 79 -0.85 18.34 -46.53
N ASN A 80 -0.42 19.42 -45.87
CA ASN A 80 -0.52 20.78 -46.42
C ASN A 80 0.22 20.90 -47.76
N LEU A 81 1.45 20.37 -47.85
CA LEU A 81 2.21 20.35 -49.11
C LEU A 81 1.48 19.56 -50.22
N ILE A 82 0.89 18.41 -49.90
CA ILE A 82 0.12 17.62 -50.88
C ILE A 82 -1.15 18.36 -51.31
N SER A 83 -1.81 19.07 -50.38
CA SER A 83 -2.95 19.94 -50.69
C SER A 83 -2.54 21.02 -51.70
N ASP A 84 -1.44 21.72 -51.45
CA ASP A 84 -0.91 22.77 -52.33
C ASP A 84 -0.57 22.22 -53.72
N ILE A 85 0.09 21.04 -53.78
CA ILE A 85 0.39 20.35 -55.05
C ILE A 85 -0.90 19.96 -55.78
N SER A 86 -1.91 19.45 -55.07
CA SER A 86 -3.19 19.07 -55.66
C SER A 86 -3.92 20.29 -56.22
N GLU A 87 -3.92 21.41 -55.50
CA GLU A 87 -4.50 22.67 -55.97
C GLU A 87 -3.77 23.22 -57.21
N GLN A 88 -2.44 23.25 -57.18
CA GLN A 88 -1.64 23.65 -58.34
C GLN A 88 -1.87 22.76 -59.55
N THR A 89 -1.95 21.44 -59.35
CA THR A 89 -2.23 20.47 -60.41
C THR A 89 -3.62 20.67 -60.99
N ASN A 90 -4.62 20.97 -60.15
CA ASN A 90 -5.98 21.31 -60.60
C ASN A 90 -5.99 22.59 -61.46
N ILE A 91 -5.25 23.64 -61.07
CA ILE A 91 -5.12 24.88 -61.85
C ILE A 91 -4.40 24.62 -63.18
N LEU A 92 -3.31 23.85 -63.17
CA LEU A 92 -2.57 23.46 -64.39
C LEU A 92 -3.44 22.67 -65.36
N ALA A 93 -4.19 21.69 -64.85
CA ALA A 93 -5.10 20.86 -65.62
C ALA A 93 -6.26 21.69 -66.22
N LEU A 94 -6.81 22.63 -65.45
CA LEU A 94 -7.82 23.56 -65.94
C LEU A 94 -7.29 24.42 -67.10
N ASN A 95 -6.08 24.99 -66.95
CA ASN A 95 -5.46 25.78 -68.01
C ASN A 95 -5.20 24.93 -69.27
N ALA A 96 -4.76 23.68 -69.11
CA ALA A 96 -4.57 22.75 -70.21
C ALA A 96 -5.90 22.38 -70.92
N ALA A 97 -6.99 22.19 -70.16
CA ALA A 97 -8.32 21.93 -70.71
C ALA A 97 -8.85 23.13 -71.52
N ILE A 98 -8.62 24.35 -71.03
CA ILE A 98 -8.98 25.59 -71.74
C ILE A 98 -8.21 25.71 -73.05
N GLU A 99 -6.88 25.52 -73.02
CA GLU A 99 -6.07 25.64 -74.23
C GLU A 99 -6.39 24.51 -75.23
N ALA A 100 -6.65 23.29 -74.76
CA ALA A 100 -7.10 22.19 -75.61
C ALA A 100 -8.44 22.48 -76.31
N ALA A 101 -9.39 23.12 -75.62
CA ALA A 101 -10.65 23.57 -76.22
C ALA A 101 -10.44 24.67 -77.28
N ARG A 102 -9.42 25.52 -77.10
CA ARG A 102 -9.06 26.60 -78.02
C ARG A 102 -8.53 26.10 -79.37
N VAL A 103 -7.80 24.97 -79.39
CA VAL A 103 -7.27 24.38 -80.64
C VAL A 103 -8.29 23.53 -81.42
N GLY A 104 -9.55 23.45 -80.95
CA GLY A 104 -10.65 22.79 -81.65
C GLY A 104 -10.47 21.27 -81.76
N GLU A 105 -10.72 20.69 -82.94
CA GLU A 105 -10.68 19.23 -83.13
C GLU A 105 -9.31 18.60 -82.85
N TYR A 106 -8.21 19.33 -83.07
CA TYR A 106 -6.86 18.82 -82.82
C TYR A 106 -6.52 18.70 -81.33
N GLY A 107 -7.23 19.42 -80.45
CA GLY A 107 -7.04 19.41 -78.99
C GLY A 107 -7.90 18.38 -78.25
N ARG A 108 -8.80 17.68 -78.94
CA ARG A 108 -9.84 16.85 -78.32
C ARG A 108 -9.28 15.74 -77.41
N GLY A 109 -8.19 15.09 -77.81
CA GLY A 109 -7.51 14.08 -76.97
C GLY A 109 -6.82 14.68 -75.75
N PHE A 110 -6.21 15.85 -75.89
CA PHE A 110 -5.58 16.58 -74.78
C PHE A 110 -6.61 17.09 -73.77
N ALA A 111 -7.80 17.52 -74.23
CA ALA A 111 -8.89 17.95 -73.37
C ALA A 111 -9.37 16.83 -72.43
N VAL A 112 -9.47 15.58 -72.94
CA VAL A 112 -9.85 14.42 -72.12
C VAL A 112 -8.81 14.13 -71.05
N VAL A 113 -7.51 14.16 -71.41
CA VAL A 113 -6.43 13.95 -70.44
C VAL A 113 -6.40 15.05 -69.38
N ALA A 114 -6.59 16.31 -69.79
CA ALA A 114 -6.61 17.43 -68.85
C ALA A 114 -7.77 17.33 -67.85
N GLU A 115 -8.97 16.92 -68.30
CA GLU A 115 -10.11 16.73 -67.39
C GLU A 115 -9.89 15.55 -66.41
N GLU A 116 -9.26 14.46 -66.85
CA GLU A 116 -8.93 13.34 -65.95
C GLU A 116 -7.89 13.75 -64.90
N ILE A 117 -6.86 14.51 -65.28
CA ILE A 117 -5.88 15.06 -64.33
C ILE A 117 -6.56 16.00 -63.33
N ARG A 118 -7.48 16.86 -63.81
CA ARG A 118 -8.25 17.77 -62.95
C ARG A 118 -9.08 17.00 -61.92
N LYS A 119 -9.75 15.94 -62.35
CA LYS A 119 -10.53 15.06 -61.49
C LYS A 119 -9.66 14.39 -60.43
N LEU A 120 -8.51 13.81 -60.82
CA LEU A 120 -7.56 13.20 -59.89
C LEU A 120 -7.01 14.22 -58.87
N ALA A 121 -6.75 15.45 -59.29
CA ALA A 121 -6.30 16.51 -58.40
C ALA A 121 -7.35 16.88 -57.34
N LEU A 122 -8.63 16.96 -57.73
CA LEU A 122 -9.74 17.20 -56.79
C LEU A 122 -9.96 16.01 -55.84
N GLU A 123 -9.89 14.77 -56.33
CA GLU A 123 -9.97 13.56 -55.49
C GLU A 123 -8.80 13.48 -54.50
N SER A 124 -7.59 13.88 -54.92
CA SER A 124 -6.41 13.98 -54.07
C SER A 124 -6.62 15.01 -52.95
N ALA A 125 -7.10 16.21 -53.27
CA ALA A 125 -7.39 17.26 -52.28
C ALA A 125 -8.45 16.81 -51.26
N ASN A 126 -9.53 16.15 -51.70
CA ASN A 126 -10.53 15.60 -50.79
C ASN A 126 -9.95 14.51 -49.87
N SER A 127 -9.07 13.67 -50.40
CA SER A 127 -8.39 12.63 -49.63
C SER A 127 -7.48 13.24 -48.56
N VAL A 128 -6.74 14.29 -48.90
CA VAL A 128 -5.89 15.04 -47.96
C VAL A 128 -6.73 15.64 -46.82
N GLU A 129 -7.88 16.23 -47.11
CA GLU A 129 -8.80 16.78 -46.09
C GLU A 129 -9.25 15.70 -45.11
N ARG A 130 -9.66 14.53 -45.62
CA ARG A 130 -10.08 13.39 -44.80
C ARG A 130 -8.95 12.87 -43.90
N VAL A 131 -7.73 12.78 -44.44
CA VAL A 131 -6.55 12.35 -43.65
C VAL A 131 -6.21 13.42 -42.59
N SER A 132 -6.32 14.70 -42.92
CA SER A 132 -6.07 15.79 -41.97
C SER A 132 -7.03 15.75 -40.78
N GLN A 133 -8.32 15.43 -41.02
CA GLN A 133 -9.29 15.21 -39.95
C GLN A 133 -8.90 14.04 -39.04
N LEU A 134 -8.40 12.94 -39.60
CA LEU A 134 -7.92 11.78 -38.83
C LEU A 134 -6.67 12.12 -38.00
N ILE A 135 -5.74 12.90 -38.55
CA ILE A 135 -4.54 13.37 -37.82
C ILE A 135 -4.92 14.27 -36.65
N ASN A 136 -5.87 15.20 -36.85
CA ASN A 136 -6.36 16.05 -35.77
C ASN A 136 -7.02 15.26 -34.64
N SER A 137 -7.88 14.29 -34.99
CA SER A 137 -8.49 13.37 -34.01
C SER A 137 -7.43 12.56 -33.25
N THR A 138 -6.40 12.07 -33.96
CA THR A 138 -5.28 11.33 -33.35
C THR A 138 -4.51 12.20 -32.37
N ARG A 139 -4.25 13.46 -32.73
CA ARG A 139 -3.55 14.43 -31.88
C ARG A 139 -4.35 14.76 -30.61
N ASP A 140 -5.66 14.89 -30.71
CA ASP A 140 -6.49 15.10 -29.52
C ASP A 140 -6.50 13.88 -28.60
N GLY A 141 -6.52 12.67 -29.16
CA GLY A 141 -6.31 11.43 -28.40
C GLY A 141 -4.94 11.38 -27.70
N ILE A 142 -3.87 11.82 -28.36
CA ILE A 142 -2.52 11.90 -27.76
C ILE A 142 -2.51 12.87 -26.57
N LYS A 143 -3.17 14.02 -26.67
CA LYS A 143 -3.28 14.99 -25.55
C LYS A 143 -4.03 14.42 -24.36
N GLU A 144 -5.12 13.69 -24.61
CA GLU A 144 -5.88 13.01 -23.55
C GLU A 144 -5.03 11.96 -22.84
N VAL A 145 -4.31 11.12 -23.60
CA VAL A 145 -3.39 10.12 -23.06
C VAL A 145 -2.27 10.80 -22.24
N ALA A 146 -1.69 11.90 -22.74
CA ALA A 146 -0.66 12.63 -22.02
C ALA A 146 -1.15 13.17 -20.66
N LYS A 147 -2.41 13.64 -20.60
CA LYS A 147 -3.04 14.07 -19.35
C LYS A 147 -3.24 12.91 -18.38
N MET A 148 -3.73 11.75 -18.85
CA MET A 148 -3.88 10.56 -18.02
C MET A 148 -2.54 10.10 -17.43
N ILE A 149 -1.47 10.14 -18.22
CA ILE A 149 -0.11 9.80 -17.77
C ILE A 149 0.36 10.72 -16.65
N ASP A 150 0.10 12.03 -16.75
CA ASP A 150 0.47 13.00 -15.71
C ASP A 150 -0.32 12.77 -14.41
N GLU A 151 -1.61 12.48 -14.52
CA GLU A 151 -2.45 12.11 -13.39
C GLU A 151 -1.98 10.83 -12.70
N ASP A 152 -1.58 9.81 -13.47
CA ASP A 152 -1.09 8.55 -12.93
C ASP A 152 0.30 8.68 -12.28
N ALA A 153 1.19 9.52 -12.85
CA ALA A 153 2.46 9.86 -12.22
C ALA A 153 2.24 10.55 -10.86
N LYS A 154 1.25 11.45 -10.77
CA LYS A 154 0.87 12.10 -9.51
C LYS A 154 0.31 11.10 -8.49
N LYS A 155 -0.60 10.21 -8.89
CA LYS A 155 -1.15 9.16 -8.02
C LYS A 155 -0.05 8.23 -7.48
N ALA A 156 0.93 7.88 -8.30
CA ALA A 156 2.08 7.09 -7.86
C ALA A 156 2.92 7.84 -6.81
N GLY A 157 3.12 9.15 -7.00
CA GLY A 157 3.76 10.03 -6.01
C GLY A 157 3.01 10.09 -4.68
N ASP A 158 1.69 10.26 -4.73
CA ASP A 158 0.84 10.26 -3.52
C ASP A 158 0.87 8.88 -2.83
N GLY A 159 0.87 7.79 -3.61
CA GLY A 159 1.01 6.42 -3.12
C GLY A 159 2.33 6.21 -2.36
N LYS A 160 3.44 6.75 -2.86
CA LYS A 160 4.74 6.71 -2.17
C LYS A 160 4.73 7.38 -0.80
N ILE A 161 4.03 8.51 -0.66
CA ILE A 161 3.88 9.20 0.64
C ILE A 161 3.10 8.33 1.63
N LEU A 162 2.04 7.66 1.17
CA LEU A 162 1.24 6.75 2.02
C LEU A 162 2.03 5.52 2.46
N VAL A 163 2.90 4.99 1.58
CA VAL A 163 3.79 3.88 1.90
C VAL A 163 4.82 4.29 2.96
N ASP A 164 5.49 5.44 2.81
CA ASP A 164 6.44 5.98 3.81
C ASP A 164 5.78 6.17 5.19
N LYS A 165 4.52 6.61 5.22
CA LYS A 165 3.75 6.67 6.46
C LYS A 165 3.49 5.29 7.07
N SER A 166 3.12 4.31 6.24
CA SER A 166 2.87 2.93 6.67
C SER A 166 4.13 2.29 7.25
N GLU A 167 5.30 2.53 6.66
CA GLU A 167 6.59 2.08 7.18
C GLU A 167 6.85 2.60 8.61
N LYS A 168 6.63 3.90 8.84
CA LYS A 168 6.76 4.52 10.18
C LYS A 168 5.78 3.92 11.18
N ASP A 169 4.55 3.66 10.76
CA ASP A 169 3.53 3.03 11.61
C ASP A 169 3.95 1.59 11.99
N PHE A 170 4.49 0.80 11.05
CA PHE A 170 5.00 -0.54 11.34
C PHE A 170 6.24 -0.53 12.24
N GLU A 171 7.16 0.41 12.05
CA GLU A 171 8.31 0.61 12.94
C GLU A 171 7.85 0.92 14.37
N GLN A 172 6.86 1.81 14.53
CA GLN A 172 6.30 2.17 15.81
C GLN A 172 5.58 0.98 16.49
N ILE A 173 4.87 0.15 15.70
CA ILE A 173 4.27 -1.10 16.21
C ILE A 173 5.36 -2.02 16.73
N SER A 174 6.45 -2.23 15.98
CA SER A 174 7.55 -3.11 16.41
C SER A 174 8.19 -2.62 17.72
N LYS A 175 8.47 -1.31 17.84
CA LYS A 175 8.97 -0.69 19.09
C LYS A 175 8.02 -0.92 20.26
N THR A 176 6.72 -0.73 20.03
CA THR A 176 5.68 -0.93 21.05
C THR A 176 5.62 -2.39 21.49
N VAL A 177 5.74 -3.34 20.57
CA VAL A 177 5.75 -4.77 20.88
C VAL A 177 7.00 -5.17 21.67
N THR A 178 8.17 -4.61 21.36
CA THR A 178 9.38 -4.80 22.16
C THR A 178 9.17 -4.32 23.60
N LEU A 179 8.60 -3.13 23.78
CA LEU A 179 8.29 -2.60 25.11
C LEU A 179 7.32 -3.53 25.88
N VAL A 180 6.23 -3.97 25.24
CA VAL A 180 5.26 -4.89 25.84
C VAL A 180 5.93 -6.21 26.25
N THR A 181 6.84 -6.73 25.43
CA THR A 181 7.59 -7.96 25.75
C THR A 181 8.47 -7.77 26.99
N THR A 182 9.14 -6.63 27.12
CA THR A 182 9.91 -6.29 28.33
C THR A 182 9.02 -6.22 29.57
N LEU A 183 7.86 -5.55 29.48
CA LEU A 183 6.91 -5.46 30.59
C LEU A 183 6.37 -6.83 31.00
N ILE A 184 6.08 -7.72 30.05
CA ILE A 184 5.65 -9.09 30.35
C ILE A 184 6.73 -9.86 31.12
N ASN A 185 8.00 -9.70 30.74
CA ASN A 185 9.10 -10.36 31.45
C ASN A 185 9.23 -9.85 32.89
N GLN A 186 9.08 -8.54 33.11
CA GLN A 186 9.08 -7.95 34.46
C GLN A 186 7.91 -8.49 35.31
N VAL A 187 6.71 -8.58 34.73
CA VAL A 187 5.55 -9.14 35.46
C VAL A 187 5.76 -10.62 35.78
N ASN A 188 6.33 -11.41 34.86
CA ASN A 188 6.66 -12.81 35.13
C ASN A 188 7.67 -12.95 36.28
N GLU A 189 8.69 -12.09 36.35
CA GLU A 189 9.66 -12.05 37.45
C GLU A 189 8.98 -11.77 38.79
N SER A 190 8.19 -10.68 38.88
CA SER A 190 7.45 -10.35 40.10
C SER A 190 6.44 -11.43 40.50
N THR A 191 5.82 -12.10 39.53
CA THR A 191 4.90 -13.23 39.76
C THR A 191 5.66 -14.44 40.32
N GLY A 192 6.88 -14.67 39.86
CA GLY A 192 7.78 -15.68 40.41
C GLY A 192 8.11 -15.42 41.88
N GLU A 193 8.49 -14.18 42.20
CA GLU A 193 8.76 -13.74 43.58
C GLU A 193 7.52 -13.87 44.48
N GLN A 194 6.33 -13.50 43.99
CA GLN A 194 5.07 -13.69 44.71
C GLN A 194 4.78 -15.16 45.02
N ASN A 195 5.04 -16.06 44.08
CA ASN A 195 4.87 -17.48 44.29
C ASN A 195 5.82 -18.02 45.37
N GLU A 196 7.08 -17.59 45.37
CA GLU A 196 8.04 -17.93 46.44
C GLU A 196 7.62 -17.36 47.80
N GLY A 197 7.17 -16.11 47.84
CA GLY A 197 6.64 -15.48 49.05
C GLY A 197 5.44 -16.22 49.62
N THR A 198 4.53 -16.69 48.75
CA THR A 198 3.36 -17.48 49.13
C THR A 198 3.76 -18.82 49.75
N LYS A 199 4.76 -19.51 49.19
CA LYS A 199 5.31 -20.74 49.79
C LYS A 199 5.94 -20.50 51.17
N LYS A 200 6.65 -19.39 51.34
CA LYS A 200 7.21 -18.99 52.65
C LYS A 200 6.11 -18.73 53.66
N LEU A 201 5.01 -18.06 53.26
CA LEU A 201 3.85 -17.83 54.13
C LEU A 201 3.22 -19.14 54.61
N VAL A 202 3.05 -20.14 53.74
CA VAL A 202 2.58 -21.48 54.15
C VAL A 202 3.44 -22.04 55.28
N SER A 203 4.76 -22.05 55.09
CA SER A 203 5.69 -22.56 56.10
C SER A 203 5.63 -21.79 57.43
N VAL A 204 5.45 -20.47 57.38
CA VAL A 204 5.28 -19.64 58.59
C VAL A 204 3.98 -19.96 59.31
N VAL A 205 2.88 -20.14 58.57
CA VAL A 205 1.57 -20.50 59.14
C VAL A 205 1.58 -21.89 59.77
N GLU A 206 2.25 -22.86 59.15
CA GLU A 206 2.46 -24.20 59.71
C GLU A 206 3.23 -24.14 61.03
N LYS A 207 4.30 -23.34 61.10
CA LYS A 207 5.06 -23.12 62.35
C LYS A 207 4.20 -22.48 63.44
N ILE A 208 3.39 -21.48 63.10
CA ILE A 208 2.48 -20.82 64.05
C ILE A 208 1.44 -21.83 64.56
N ALA A 209 0.89 -22.68 63.68
CA ALA A 209 -0.06 -23.72 64.06
C ALA A 209 0.56 -24.73 65.04
N SER A 210 1.80 -25.16 64.79
CA SER A 210 2.56 -26.02 65.70
C SER A 210 2.75 -25.37 67.07
N ILE A 211 3.24 -24.12 67.12
CA ILE A 211 3.47 -23.39 68.38
C ILE A 211 2.17 -23.21 69.15
N ALA A 212 1.06 -22.91 68.47
CA ALA A 212 -0.25 -22.77 69.10
C ALA A 212 -0.74 -24.10 69.69
N SER A 213 -0.49 -25.22 69.01
CA SER A 213 -0.79 -26.56 69.52
C SER A 213 0.02 -26.90 70.76
N ASP A 214 1.34 -26.64 70.73
CA ASP A 214 2.23 -26.88 71.87
C ASP A 214 1.82 -26.02 73.08
N THR A 215 1.47 -24.75 72.83
CA THR A 215 1.01 -23.82 73.88
C THR A 215 -0.31 -24.30 74.50
N ALA A 216 -1.25 -24.81 73.70
CA ALA A 216 -2.50 -25.36 74.20
C ALA A 216 -2.25 -26.59 75.09
N ALA A 217 -1.40 -27.51 74.65
CA ALA A 217 -1.03 -28.69 75.42
C ALA A 217 -0.36 -28.33 76.75
N SER A 218 0.60 -27.39 76.74
CA SER A 218 1.23 -26.90 77.97
C SER A 218 0.23 -26.20 78.90
N SER A 219 -0.76 -25.48 78.35
CA SER A 219 -1.80 -24.83 79.15
C SER A 219 -2.75 -25.83 79.81
N GLU A 220 -3.08 -26.94 79.11
CA GLU A 220 -3.86 -28.05 79.67
C GLU A 220 -3.07 -28.76 80.79
N GLU A 221 -1.79 -29.02 80.58
CA GLU A 221 -0.91 -29.63 81.58
C GLU A 221 -0.78 -28.77 82.85
N VAL A 222 -0.62 -27.45 82.68
CA VAL A 222 -0.62 -26.50 83.80
C VAL A 222 -1.98 -26.49 84.52
N SER A 223 -3.09 -26.52 83.78
CA SER A 223 -4.43 -26.53 84.38
C SER A 223 -4.68 -27.81 85.19
N ALA A 224 -4.28 -28.97 84.66
CA ALA A 224 -4.37 -30.24 85.36
C ALA A 224 -3.49 -30.27 86.63
N SER A 225 -2.29 -29.71 86.56
CA SER A 225 -1.39 -29.58 87.71
C SER A 225 -1.98 -28.67 88.80
N ILE A 226 -2.68 -27.59 88.41
CA ILE A 226 -3.39 -26.71 89.35
C ILE A 226 -4.55 -27.46 90.00
N GLU A 227 -5.35 -28.20 89.24
CA GLU A 227 -6.45 -29.01 89.78
C GLU A 227 -5.94 -30.01 90.83
N GLU A 228 -4.85 -30.71 90.54
CA GLU A 228 -4.23 -31.68 91.46
C GLU A 228 -3.68 -31.04 92.75
N GLN A 229 -3.21 -29.78 92.69
CA GLN A 229 -2.77 -29.04 93.89
C GLN A 229 -3.93 -28.48 94.72
N THR A 230 -5.11 -28.30 94.12
CA THR A 230 -6.29 -27.71 94.78
C THR A 230 -7.29 -28.76 95.30
N ALA A 231 -7.12 -30.03 94.94
CA ALA A 231 -7.89 -31.18 95.42
C ALA A 231 -7.27 -31.78 96.71
#